data_AF-A0A0E2D5L8-F1
#
_entry.id   AF-A0A0E2D5L8-F1
#
_cell.length_a   1.000
_cell.length_b   1.000
_cell.length_c   1.000
_cell.angle_alpha   90.00
_cell.angle_beta   90.00
_cell.angle_gamma   90.00
#
_symmetry.space_group_name_H-M   'P 1'
#
loop_
_entity.id
_entity.type
_entity.pdbx_description
1 polymer ?
#
loop_
_entity_poly.entity_id
_entity_poly.type
_entity_poly.pdbx_seq_one_letter_code
_entity_poly.pdbx_strand_id
1 'polypeptide(L)'
;MQTEVSLTNNELKTYYQNVFQKINADDINRLSGALNDDSYIRILLTSILFCIGRNSDTAIGFQVSLKNQNAILVGSGIFIKSDSVYIFPETTLTPNANSVVGIYEMEFESVLSDEKSVAVFNSQTERFQPQPKPTRKTYRTRLYEQWLNTNGNPLVTQNRIGLLKYAKNGNNITNFVRTLPVFDPKLAGVDVVLNPNILDNTSLSSAINWLYTYIESKNFIKTTPSQGFDNANFRIRTQGNFAYWSKDEGINWLPFA
;
A
#
# COMPACT_ATOMS: atom_id res chain seq x y z
N MET A 1 4.96 -30.60 -2.81
CA MET A 1 5.80 -30.09 -1.69
C MET A 1 5.85 -28.57 -1.79
N GLN A 2 6.06 -27.85 -0.69
CA GLN A 2 6.03 -26.39 -0.67
C GLN A 2 7.21 -25.82 0.14
N THR A 3 7.77 -24.71 -0.32
CA THR A 3 8.84 -23.97 0.35
C THR A 3 8.58 -22.47 0.23
N GLU A 4 8.74 -21.72 1.32
CA GLU A 4 8.64 -20.24 1.27
C GLU A 4 9.98 -19.65 0.82
N VAL A 5 9.93 -18.70 -0.10
CA VAL A 5 11.09 -17.94 -0.58
C VAL A 5 11.06 -16.58 0.10
N SER A 6 12.10 -16.27 0.88
CA SER A 6 12.20 -15.00 1.57
C SER A 6 12.37 -13.85 0.58
N LEU A 7 11.49 -12.86 0.69
CA LEU A 7 11.58 -11.58 -0.02
C LEU A 7 11.99 -10.48 0.97
N THR A 8 12.75 -9.49 0.49
CA THR A 8 13.12 -8.28 1.25
C THR A 8 12.61 -7.05 0.50
N ASN A 9 12.31 -5.96 1.21
CA ASN A 9 11.77 -4.72 0.60
C ASN A 9 10.48 -4.95 -0.22
N ASN A 10 9.62 -5.83 0.27
CA ASN A 10 8.37 -6.28 -0.34
C ASN A 10 7.13 -5.78 0.41
N GLU A 11 7.29 -4.74 1.24
CA GLU A 11 6.25 -4.17 2.09
C GLU A 11 5.89 -2.76 1.66
N LEU A 12 4.59 -2.49 1.56
CA LEU A 12 4.04 -1.15 1.46
C LEU A 12 3.16 -0.90 2.68
N LYS A 13 3.38 0.23 3.36
CA LYS A 13 2.67 0.56 4.60
C LYS A 13 1.76 1.76 4.37
N THR A 14 0.55 1.69 4.91
CA THR A 14 -0.40 2.79 4.92
C THR A 14 -0.86 3.08 6.32
N TYR A 15 -1.32 4.30 6.57
CA TYR A 15 -1.84 4.71 7.86
C TYR A 15 -3.09 3.89 8.22
N TYR A 16 -3.19 3.52 9.49
CA TYR A 16 -4.37 2.85 10.05
C TYR A 16 -4.77 3.54 11.35
N GLN A 17 -6.04 3.95 11.44
CA GLN A 17 -6.63 4.52 12.64
C GLN A 17 -7.46 3.48 13.37
N ASN A 18 -7.18 3.27 14.65
CA ASN A 18 -8.00 2.39 15.47
C ASN A 18 -9.33 3.05 15.83
N VAL A 19 -10.36 2.23 16.02
CA VAL A 19 -11.63 2.71 16.56
C VAL A 19 -11.40 3.31 17.95
N PHE A 20 -11.98 4.48 18.20
CA PHE A 20 -11.83 5.25 19.44
C PHE A 20 -10.44 5.80 19.76
N GLN A 21 -9.48 5.67 18.83
CA GLN A 21 -8.21 6.38 18.96
C GLN A 21 -8.42 7.89 18.74
N LYS A 22 -7.81 8.71 19.60
CA LYS A 22 -7.77 10.16 19.44
C LYS A 22 -6.92 10.52 18.23
N ILE A 23 -7.48 11.34 17.34
CA ILE A 23 -6.75 11.89 16.18
C ILE A 23 -5.81 13.00 16.67
N ASN A 24 -4.56 12.96 16.24
CA ASN A 24 -3.57 14.02 16.50
C ASN A 24 -3.15 14.73 15.20
N ALA A 25 -2.34 15.79 15.31
CA ALA A 25 -1.89 16.57 14.17
C ALA A 25 -1.05 15.75 13.17
N ASP A 26 -0.24 14.79 13.64
CA ASP A 26 0.55 13.92 12.77
C ASP A 26 -0.34 12.95 11.97
N ASP A 27 -1.41 12.46 12.58
CA ASP A 27 -2.41 11.63 11.92
C ASP A 27 -3.15 12.42 10.83
N ILE A 28 -3.47 13.69 11.07
CA ILE A 28 -4.04 14.59 10.05
C ILE A 28 -3.04 14.81 8.92
N ASN A 29 -1.75 14.99 9.20
CA ASN A 29 -0.71 15.13 8.17
C ASN A 29 -0.56 13.87 7.30
N ARG A 30 -0.72 12.68 7.88
CA ARG A 30 -0.72 11.41 7.11
C ARG A 30 -1.97 11.28 6.24
N LEU A 31 -3.14 11.56 6.80
CA LEU A 31 -4.42 11.52 6.09
C LEU A 31 -4.51 12.59 4.98
N SER A 32 -3.91 13.77 5.20
CA SER A 32 -3.89 14.85 4.22
C SER A 32 -2.91 14.60 3.08
N GLY A 33 -1.89 13.76 3.30
CA GLY A 33 -0.78 13.55 2.37
C GLY A 33 0.38 14.52 2.52
N ALA A 34 0.39 15.33 3.59
CA ALA A 34 1.55 16.14 3.95
C ALA A 34 2.78 15.30 4.36
N LEU A 35 2.59 14.02 4.70
CA LEU A 35 3.63 13.00 4.77
C LEU A 35 3.43 12.00 3.62
N ASN A 36 4.47 11.81 2.81
CA ASN A 36 4.45 10.95 1.63
C ASN A 36 4.32 9.46 2.00
N ASP A 37 4.96 9.07 3.10
CA ASP A 37 4.70 7.79 3.72
C ASP A 37 3.25 7.81 4.22
N ASP A 38 2.43 6.86 3.77
CA ASP A 38 1.10 6.54 4.28
C ASP A 38 -0.17 7.13 3.61
N SER A 39 -0.06 7.81 2.45
CA SER A 39 -1.14 8.63 1.87
C SER A 39 -1.90 8.04 0.64
N TYR A 40 -2.82 8.84 0.05
CA TYR A 40 -3.85 8.75 -1.05
C TYR A 40 -3.71 7.77 -2.23
N ILE A 41 -2.73 6.87 -2.16
CA ILE A 41 -2.40 5.80 -3.10
C ILE A 41 -3.65 5.12 -3.67
N ARG A 42 -4.67 4.78 -2.85
CA ARG A 42 -5.91 4.16 -3.34
C ARG A 42 -6.62 4.98 -4.43
N ILE A 43 -6.75 6.31 -4.26
CA ILE A 43 -7.42 7.18 -5.24
C ILE A 43 -6.57 7.25 -6.50
N LEU A 44 -5.27 7.48 -6.34
CA LEU A 44 -4.31 7.59 -7.43
C LEU A 44 -4.31 6.33 -8.32
N LEU A 45 -4.29 5.14 -7.69
CA LEU A 45 -4.26 3.87 -8.41
C LEU A 45 -5.59 3.50 -9.04
N THR A 46 -6.70 3.76 -8.34
CA THR A 46 -8.03 3.57 -8.93
C THR A 46 -8.16 4.46 -10.15
N SER A 47 -7.69 5.71 -10.08
CA SER A 47 -7.66 6.62 -11.21
C SER A 47 -6.77 6.12 -12.35
N ILE A 48 -5.54 5.64 -12.08
CA ILE A 48 -4.68 5.05 -13.13
C ILE A 48 -5.35 3.85 -13.80
N LEU A 49 -5.88 2.91 -13.01
CA LEU A 49 -6.56 1.71 -13.52
C LEU A 49 -7.75 2.07 -14.41
N PHE A 50 -8.62 2.97 -13.93
CA PHE A 50 -9.76 3.45 -14.71
C PHE A 50 -9.33 4.18 -16.00
N CYS A 51 -8.26 4.99 -15.95
CA CYS A 51 -7.73 5.67 -17.12
C CYS A 51 -7.22 4.71 -18.21
N ILE A 52 -6.72 3.52 -17.83
CA ILE A 52 -6.30 2.48 -18.79
C ILE A 52 -7.42 1.47 -19.12
N GLY A 53 -8.67 1.77 -18.77
CA GLY A 53 -9.83 0.92 -19.06
C GLY A 53 -9.86 -0.39 -18.26
N ARG A 54 -9.11 -0.47 -17.15
CA ARG A 54 -9.07 -1.64 -16.26
C ARG A 54 -9.86 -1.36 -14.99
N ASN A 55 -10.80 -2.22 -14.68
CA ASN A 55 -11.59 -2.19 -13.45
C ASN A 55 -11.30 -3.39 -12.54
N SER A 56 -10.21 -4.14 -12.81
CA SER A 56 -9.82 -5.36 -12.10
C SER A 56 -8.35 -5.33 -11.66
N ASP A 57 -7.97 -6.29 -10.81
CA ASP A 57 -6.60 -6.53 -10.38
C ASP A 57 -5.63 -6.56 -11.59
N THR A 58 -4.50 -5.87 -11.47
CA THR A 58 -3.54 -5.68 -12.56
C THR A 58 -2.11 -5.85 -12.04
N ALA A 59 -1.34 -6.70 -12.72
CA ALA A 59 0.10 -6.85 -12.50
C ALA A 59 0.89 -6.08 -13.56
N ILE A 60 1.93 -5.35 -13.15
CA ILE A 60 2.84 -4.60 -14.02
C ILE A 60 4.29 -5.01 -13.69
N GLY A 61 5.13 -5.21 -14.69
CA GLY A 61 6.53 -5.64 -14.51
C GLY A 61 6.72 -7.16 -14.55
N PHE A 62 7.41 -7.74 -13.56
CA PHE A 62 7.64 -9.20 -13.48
C PHE A 62 8.24 -9.78 -14.78
N GLN A 63 9.26 -9.11 -15.32
CA GLN A 63 10.02 -9.66 -16.43
C GLN A 63 10.79 -10.88 -15.94
N VAL A 64 10.68 -11.99 -16.66
CA VAL A 64 11.33 -13.25 -16.29
C VAL A 64 12.40 -13.56 -17.32
N SER A 65 13.61 -13.85 -16.85
CA SER A 65 14.72 -14.26 -17.68
C SER A 65 15.57 -15.31 -16.98
N LEU A 66 16.35 -16.06 -17.74
CA LEU A 66 17.32 -16.99 -17.16
C LEU A 66 18.56 -16.21 -16.72
N LYS A 67 18.91 -16.27 -15.44
CA LYS A 67 20.15 -15.63 -14.93
C LYS A 67 21.36 -16.51 -15.23
N ASN A 68 21.21 -17.81 -15.01
CA ASN A 68 22.15 -18.87 -15.33
C ASN A 68 21.39 -20.20 -15.43
N GLN A 69 22.09 -21.30 -15.73
CA GLN A 69 21.45 -22.61 -15.94
C GLN A 69 20.59 -23.11 -14.77
N ASN A 70 20.79 -22.60 -13.55
CA ASN A 70 20.11 -23.09 -12.34
C ASN A 70 19.27 -22.01 -11.65
N ALA A 71 19.23 -20.78 -12.17
CA ALA A 71 18.55 -19.65 -11.54
C ALA A 71 17.79 -18.79 -12.53
N ILE A 72 16.57 -18.41 -12.13
CA ILE A 72 15.67 -17.54 -12.87
C ILE A 72 15.72 -16.15 -12.22
N LEU A 73 15.91 -15.11 -13.03
CA LEU A 73 15.75 -13.73 -12.58
C LEU A 73 14.31 -13.29 -12.82
N VAL A 74 13.65 -12.83 -11.77
CA VAL A 74 12.37 -12.14 -11.86
C VAL A 74 12.61 -10.68 -11.52
N GLY A 75 12.44 -9.81 -12.51
CA GLY A 75 12.53 -8.36 -12.34
C GLY A 75 11.44 -7.83 -11.40
N SER A 76 11.65 -6.63 -10.89
CA SER A 76 10.69 -5.95 -10.03
C SER A 76 9.30 -5.84 -10.69
N GLY A 77 8.27 -5.82 -9.85
CA GLY A 77 6.89 -5.77 -10.30
C GLY A 77 5.97 -5.21 -9.23
N ILE A 78 4.77 -4.82 -9.65
CA ILE A 78 3.71 -4.29 -8.79
C ILE A 78 2.42 -5.01 -9.14
N PHE A 79 1.69 -5.43 -8.10
CA PHE A 79 0.34 -5.96 -8.21
C PHE A 79 -0.64 -4.98 -7.57
N ILE A 80 -1.56 -4.47 -8.37
CA ILE A 80 -2.55 -3.46 -7.97
C ILE A 80 -3.90 -4.15 -7.86
N LYS A 81 -4.52 -4.07 -6.68
CA LYS A 81 -5.91 -4.47 -6.44
C LYS A 81 -6.79 -3.24 -6.29
N SER A 82 -8.11 -3.44 -6.24
CA SER A 82 -9.09 -2.35 -6.04
C SER A 82 -8.87 -1.52 -4.77
N ASP A 83 -8.21 -2.08 -3.75
CA ASP A 83 -8.08 -1.47 -2.42
C ASP A 83 -6.63 -1.46 -1.88
N SER A 84 -5.66 -1.97 -2.64
CA SER A 84 -4.33 -2.26 -2.13
C SER A 84 -3.27 -2.39 -3.23
N VAL A 85 -2.01 -2.19 -2.86
CA VAL A 85 -0.84 -2.44 -3.72
C VAL A 85 0.15 -3.32 -3.02
N TYR A 86 0.67 -4.25 -3.80
CA TYR A 86 1.69 -5.18 -3.41
C TYR A 86 2.89 -4.99 -4.32
N ILE A 87 4.05 -4.76 -3.71
CA ILE A 87 5.31 -4.63 -4.45
C ILE A 87 6.02 -5.99 -4.45
N PHE A 88 6.66 -6.30 -5.57
CA PHE A 88 7.52 -7.47 -5.73
C PHE A 88 8.93 -6.98 -6.08
N PRO A 89 9.92 -7.18 -5.19
CA PRO A 89 11.29 -6.78 -5.45
C PRO A 89 11.91 -7.68 -6.53
N GLU A 90 12.94 -7.19 -7.22
CA GLU A 90 13.74 -8.07 -8.09
C GLU A 90 14.33 -9.22 -7.27
N THR A 91 14.09 -10.45 -7.72
CA THR A 91 14.45 -11.65 -6.96
C THR A 91 15.06 -12.69 -7.88
N THR A 92 16.16 -13.31 -7.44
CA THR A 92 16.74 -14.49 -8.09
C THR A 92 16.12 -15.74 -7.47
N LEU A 93 15.45 -16.54 -8.29
CA LEU A 93 14.79 -17.78 -7.90
C LEU A 93 15.66 -18.98 -8.28
N THR A 94 16.01 -19.78 -7.27
CA THR A 94 16.71 -21.04 -7.45
C THR A 94 15.74 -22.16 -7.13
N PRO A 95 15.32 -22.98 -8.12
CA PRO A 95 14.47 -24.13 -7.88
C PRO A 95 15.02 -25.06 -6.81
N ASN A 96 14.13 -25.69 -6.04
CA ASN A 96 14.52 -26.69 -5.06
C ASN A 96 15.37 -27.79 -5.73
N ALA A 97 16.48 -28.19 -5.10
CA ALA A 97 17.40 -29.20 -5.65
C ALA A 97 16.69 -30.51 -6.03
N ASN A 98 15.63 -30.88 -5.30
CA ASN A 98 14.89 -32.13 -5.52
C ASN A 98 13.70 -32.01 -6.47
N SER A 99 13.41 -30.82 -7.02
CA SER A 99 12.29 -30.68 -7.94
C SER A 99 12.62 -31.20 -9.34
N VAL A 100 11.59 -31.60 -10.07
CA VAL A 100 11.65 -31.84 -11.52
C VAL A 100 10.81 -30.80 -12.23
N VAL A 101 9.66 -30.46 -11.63
CA VAL A 101 8.77 -29.37 -12.07
C VAL A 101 8.32 -28.58 -10.85
N GLY A 102 8.05 -27.30 -11.07
CA GLY A 102 7.54 -26.43 -10.01
C GLY A 102 6.80 -25.22 -10.54
N ILE A 103 6.06 -24.59 -9.63
CA ILE A 103 5.42 -23.32 -9.82
C ILE A 103 5.82 -22.40 -8.68
N TYR A 104 6.24 -21.19 -9.01
CA TYR A 104 6.34 -20.11 -8.04
C TYR A 104 5.01 -19.38 -7.99
N GLU A 105 4.51 -19.14 -6.79
CA GLU A 105 3.21 -18.55 -6.54
C GLU A 105 3.30 -17.47 -5.47
N MET A 106 2.53 -16.39 -5.64
CA MET A 106 2.51 -15.26 -4.74
C MET A 106 1.26 -15.29 -3.88
N GLU A 107 1.44 -14.95 -2.61
CA GLU A 107 0.37 -14.69 -1.66
C GLU A 107 0.43 -13.23 -1.24
N PHE A 108 -0.73 -12.60 -1.18
CA PHE A 108 -0.85 -11.19 -0.84
C PHE A 108 -1.44 -11.04 0.55
N GLU A 109 -0.62 -10.59 1.49
CA GLU A 109 -0.99 -10.46 2.88
C GLU A 109 -1.24 -9.00 3.22
N SER A 110 -2.36 -8.72 3.91
CA SER A 110 -2.60 -7.41 4.53
C SER A 110 -2.75 -7.57 6.03
N VAL A 111 -1.85 -6.99 6.81
CA VAL A 111 -1.83 -7.11 8.28
C VAL A 111 -1.70 -5.75 8.94
N LEU A 112 -2.29 -5.61 10.13
CA LEU A 112 -2.05 -4.45 10.96
C LEU A 112 -0.66 -4.57 11.61
N SER A 113 0.11 -3.49 11.62
CA SER A 113 1.50 -3.49 12.03
C SER A 113 1.92 -2.18 12.72
N ASP A 114 3.18 -2.14 13.14
CA ASP A 114 3.84 -0.99 13.78
C ASP A 114 3.06 -0.50 15.01
N GLU A 115 3.10 -1.31 16.06
CA GLU A 115 2.47 -0.98 17.34
C GLU A 115 3.12 0.23 17.99
N LYS A 116 2.29 1.21 18.35
CA LYS A 116 2.69 2.37 19.14
C LYS A 116 1.66 2.62 20.24
N SER A 117 2.10 3.32 21.28
CA SER A 117 1.20 3.79 22.33
C SER A 117 0.33 4.92 21.77
N VAL A 118 -0.97 4.67 21.63
CA VAL A 118 -1.95 5.65 21.13
C VAL A 118 -3.02 5.90 22.18
N ALA A 119 -3.53 7.12 22.23
CA ALA A 119 -4.58 7.49 23.17
C ALA A 119 -5.94 6.93 22.71
N VAL A 120 -6.51 5.96 23.41
CA VAL A 120 -7.80 5.33 23.10
C VAL A 120 -8.84 5.71 24.16
N PHE A 121 -10.05 6.05 23.73
CA PHE A 121 -11.14 6.35 24.65
C PHE A 121 -11.60 5.10 25.40
N ASN A 122 -11.59 5.15 26.73
CA ASN A 122 -12.12 4.11 27.60
C ASN A 122 -13.52 4.53 28.07
N SER A 123 -14.54 3.76 27.72
CA SER A 123 -15.94 4.06 28.08
C SER A 123 -16.26 3.87 29.56
N GLN A 124 -15.44 3.14 30.32
CA GLN A 124 -15.65 2.95 31.76
C GLN A 124 -15.08 4.12 32.58
N THR A 125 -13.95 4.67 32.15
CA THR A 125 -13.27 5.78 32.84
C THR A 125 -13.55 7.13 32.20
N GLU A 126 -14.24 7.14 31.06
CA GLU A 126 -14.56 8.31 30.23
C GLU A 126 -13.33 9.16 29.87
N ARG A 127 -12.16 8.52 29.79
CA ARG A 127 -10.88 9.18 29.56
C ARG A 127 -10.11 8.49 28.45
N PHE A 128 -9.28 9.27 27.77
CA PHE A 128 -8.28 8.72 26.86
C PHE A 128 -7.11 8.15 27.65
N GLN A 129 -6.78 6.90 27.39
CA GLN A 129 -5.66 6.21 28.02
C GLN A 129 -4.69 5.69 26.95
N PRO A 130 -3.37 5.83 27.13
CA PRO A 130 -2.40 5.26 26.20
C PRO A 130 -2.52 3.73 26.18
N GLN A 131 -2.69 3.16 25.00
CA GLN A 131 -2.71 1.72 24.78
C GLN A 131 -1.85 1.34 23.58
N PRO A 132 -1.14 0.20 23.62
CA PRO A 132 -0.44 -0.32 22.46
C PRO A 132 -1.47 -0.73 21.39
N LYS A 133 -1.41 -0.10 20.23
CA LYS A 133 -2.25 -0.43 19.07
C LYS A 133 -1.44 -0.32 17.78
N PRO A 134 -1.78 -1.09 16.74
CA PRO A 134 -1.16 -0.94 15.42
C PRO A 134 -1.47 0.43 14.83
N THR A 135 -0.49 1.08 14.20
CA THR A 135 -0.66 2.40 13.57
C THR A 135 -0.56 2.36 12.05
N ARG A 136 -0.31 1.17 11.49
CA ARG A 136 -0.17 0.92 10.07
C ARG A 136 -0.92 -0.31 9.63
N LYS A 137 -1.32 -0.33 8.37
CA LYS A 137 -1.68 -1.53 7.62
C LYS A 137 -0.56 -1.80 6.63
N THR A 138 0.09 -2.94 6.76
CA THR A 138 1.17 -3.40 5.88
C THR A 138 0.60 -4.34 4.83
N TYR A 139 0.92 -4.07 3.57
CA TYR A 139 0.65 -4.92 2.42
C TYR A 139 1.97 -5.57 2.02
N ARG A 140 2.03 -6.90 2.13
CA ARG A 140 3.23 -7.69 1.91
C ARG A 140 2.99 -8.75 0.84
N THR A 141 3.92 -8.89 -0.08
CA THR A 141 3.95 -10.03 -1.02
C THR A 141 4.76 -11.16 -0.42
N ARG A 142 4.20 -12.37 -0.31
CA ARG A 142 4.95 -13.58 0.04
C ARG A 142 5.11 -14.45 -1.20
N LEU A 143 6.25 -15.12 -1.32
CA LEU A 143 6.56 -15.97 -2.47
C LEU A 143 6.74 -17.41 -1.99
N TYR A 144 6.09 -18.32 -2.67
CA TYR A 144 6.19 -19.75 -2.41
C TYR A 144 6.63 -20.49 -3.67
N GLU A 145 7.37 -21.55 -3.47
CA GLU A 145 7.66 -22.55 -4.47
C GLU A 145 6.86 -23.81 -4.14
N GLN A 146 5.98 -24.21 -5.05
CA GLN A 146 5.31 -25.50 -5.00
C GLN A 146 5.88 -26.41 -6.09
N TRP A 147 6.36 -27.59 -5.70
CA TRP A 147 7.14 -28.44 -6.60
C TRP A 147 6.85 -29.93 -6.41
N LEU A 148 7.18 -30.69 -7.46
CA LEU A 148 7.09 -32.15 -7.54
C LEU A 148 8.46 -32.72 -7.93
N ASN A 149 8.82 -33.88 -7.39
CA ASN A 149 10.03 -34.64 -7.74
C ASN A 149 9.80 -35.59 -8.93
N THR A 150 8.62 -35.53 -9.55
CA THR A 150 8.23 -36.30 -10.72
C THR A 150 7.63 -35.36 -11.75
N ASN A 151 7.59 -35.79 -13.02
CA ASN A 151 6.91 -35.05 -14.06
C ASN A 151 5.41 -34.88 -13.74
N GLY A 152 4.87 -33.71 -14.04
CA GLY A 152 3.48 -33.37 -13.76
C GLY A 152 3.24 -31.87 -13.87
N ASN A 153 2.05 -31.43 -13.44
CA ASN A 153 1.68 -30.03 -13.39
C ASN A 153 1.28 -29.65 -11.96
N PRO A 154 2.16 -28.99 -11.18
CA PRO A 154 1.75 -28.43 -9.90
C PRO A 154 0.66 -27.39 -10.13
N LEU A 155 -0.43 -27.53 -9.37
CA LEU A 155 -1.56 -26.60 -9.37
C LEU A 155 -1.25 -25.43 -8.44
N VAL A 156 -1.77 -24.25 -8.79
CA VAL A 156 -1.69 -23.08 -7.91
C VAL A 156 -2.51 -23.35 -6.65
N THR A 157 -1.94 -23.08 -5.47
CA THR A 157 -2.63 -23.21 -4.19
C THR A 157 -3.80 -22.22 -4.12
N GLN A 158 -4.89 -22.61 -3.45
CA GLN A 158 -6.05 -21.73 -3.26
C GLN A 158 -5.61 -20.40 -2.60
N ASN A 159 -6.18 -19.28 -3.07
CA ASN A 159 -5.88 -17.90 -2.65
C ASN A 159 -4.48 -17.38 -3.03
N ARG A 160 -3.72 -18.09 -3.87
CA ARG A 160 -2.46 -17.62 -4.42
C ARG A 160 -2.56 -17.37 -5.93
N ILE A 161 -1.60 -16.62 -6.44
CA ILE A 161 -1.49 -16.32 -7.87
C ILE A 161 -0.19 -16.91 -8.40
N GLY A 162 -0.28 -17.73 -9.45
CA GLY A 162 0.90 -18.31 -10.10
C GLY A 162 1.74 -17.24 -10.79
N LEU A 163 2.99 -17.08 -10.37
CA LEU A 163 3.98 -16.19 -10.98
C LEU A 163 4.57 -16.81 -12.25
N LEU A 164 5.21 -17.98 -12.11
CA LEU A 164 5.84 -18.70 -13.21
C LEU A 164 5.91 -20.19 -12.93
N LYS A 165 5.90 -21.00 -13.99
CA LYS A 165 6.18 -22.44 -13.95
C LYS A 165 7.56 -22.72 -14.50
N TYR A 166 8.22 -23.75 -13.99
CA TYR A 166 9.50 -24.22 -14.50
C TYR A 166 9.55 -25.74 -14.56
N ALA A 167 10.44 -26.24 -15.42
CA ALA A 167 10.88 -27.63 -15.46
C ALA A 167 12.41 -27.66 -15.44
N LYS A 168 12.98 -28.68 -14.79
CA LYS A 168 14.42 -28.89 -14.73
C LYS A 168 14.81 -30.34 -14.96
N ASN A 169 16.01 -30.55 -15.46
CA ASN A 169 16.65 -31.85 -15.56
C ASN A 169 17.95 -31.81 -14.75
N GLY A 170 17.99 -32.59 -13.65
CA GLY A 170 19.00 -32.37 -12.62
C GLY A 170 18.88 -30.97 -12.04
N ASN A 171 19.96 -30.20 -12.00
CA ASN A 171 19.93 -28.80 -11.53
C ASN A 171 19.64 -27.79 -12.64
N ASN A 172 19.68 -28.21 -13.90
CA ASN A 172 19.57 -27.31 -15.04
C ASN A 172 18.10 -27.08 -15.38
N ILE A 173 17.69 -25.82 -15.41
CA ILE A 173 16.37 -25.38 -15.86
C ILE A 173 16.29 -25.62 -17.37
N THR A 174 15.33 -26.44 -17.80
CA THR A 174 15.12 -26.77 -19.20
C THR A 174 14.03 -25.90 -19.83
N ASN A 175 13.05 -25.49 -19.04
CA ASN A 175 11.97 -24.62 -19.49
C ASN A 175 11.45 -23.76 -18.32
N PHE A 176 11.04 -22.54 -18.61
CA PHE A 176 10.27 -21.71 -17.69
C PHE A 176 9.30 -20.82 -18.46
N VAL A 177 8.11 -20.63 -17.90
CA VAL A 177 7.04 -19.85 -18.51
C VAL A 177 6.39 -18.99 -17.43
N ARG A 178 6.30 -17.69 -17.65
CA ARG A 178 5.53 -16.79 -16.78
C ARG A 178 4.04 -17.12 -16.92
N THR A 179 3.40 -17.44 -15.80
CA THR A 179 1.95 -17.71 -15.75
C THR A 179 1.17 -16.47 -15.36
N LEU A 180 1.80 -15.52 -14.68
CA LEU A 180 1.19 -14.25 -14.30
C LEU A 180 0.84 -13.44 -15.56
N PRO A 181 -0.43 -13.10 -15.80
CA PRO A 181 -0.79 -12.13 -16.82
C PRO A 181 -0.29 -10.75 -16.37
N VAL A 182 0.62 -10.18 -17.14
CA VAL A 182 1.20 -8.85 -16.87
C VAL A 182 0.73 -7.89 -17.94
N PHE A 183 0.29 -6.72 -17.51
CA PHE A 183 0.03 -5.60 -18.38
C PHE A 183 1.34 -5.03 -18.95
N ASP A 184 1.44 -4.95 -20.27
CA ASP A 184 2.54 -4.27 -20.95
C ASP A 184 2.14 -2.80 -21.23
N PRO A 185 2.66 -1.83 -20.46
CA PRO A 185 2.33 -0.42 -20.66
C PRO A 185 2.78 0.12 -22.03
N LYS A 186 3.71 -0.56 -22.73
CA LYS A 186 4.14 -0.15 -24.08
C LYS A 186 3.04 -0.32 -25.12
N LEU A 187 2.08 -1.20 -24.90
CA LEU A 187 0.94 -1.43 -25.79
C LEU A 187 -0.23 -0.46 -25.56
N ALA A 188 -0.21 0.30 -24.46
CA ALA A 188 -1.30 1.20 -24.08
C ALA A 188 -1.34 2.51 -24.90
N GLY A 189 -0.37 2.72 -25.80
CA GLY A 189 -0.28 3.92 -26.65
C GLY A 189 -1.04 3.84 -27.97
N VAL A 190 -1.65 2.71 -28.34
CA VAL A 190 -2.18 2.51 -29.70
C VAL A 190 -3.67 2.87 -29.85
N ASP A 191 -4.49 2.85 -28.79
CA ASP A 191 -5.97 3.00 -28.94
C ASP A 191 -6.69 3.69 -27.77
N VAL A 192 -6.02 4.53 -26.97
CA VAL A 192 -6.69 5.26 -25.86
C VAL A 192 -6.99 6.70 -26.29
N VAL A 193 -8.23 6.94 -26.73
CA VAL A 193 -8.75 8.30 -26.95
C VAL A 193 -9.05 8.92 -25.59
N LEU A 194 -8.18 9.82 -25.13
CA LEU A 194 -8.34 10.55 -23.86
C LEU A 194 -9.30 11.75 -24.04
N ASN A 195 -9.98 12.13 -22.94
CA ASN A 195 -10.97 13.21 -22.88
C ASN A 195 -10.41 14.55 -23.42
N PRO A 196 -11.09 15.23 -24.37
CA PRO A 196 -10.59 16.43 -25.06
C PRO A 196 -10.45 17.68 -24.17
N ASN A 197 -10.96 17.68 -22.95
CA ASN A 197 -10.85 18.83 -22.03
C ASN A 197 -9.53 18.89 -21.23
N ILE A 198 -8.61 17.94 -21.43
CA ILE A 198 -7.28 17.96 -20.79
C ILE A 198 -6.29 18.56 -21.78
N LEU A 199 -5.78 19.75 -21.44
CA LEU A 199 -5.12 20.70 -22.35
C LEU A 199 -3.76 20.28 -22.93
N ASP A 200 -3.21 19.10 -22.57
CA ASP A 200 -2.05 18.52 -23.26
C ASP A 200 -1.92 17.01 -22.99
N ASN A 201 -2.42 16.15 -23.90
CA ASN A 201 -2.47 14.70 -23.72
C ASN A 201 -2.17 13.93 -25.02
N THR A 202 -0.97 14.09 -25.57
CA THR A 202 -0.53 13.33 -26.75
C THR A 202 -0.27 11.83 -26.46
N SER A 203 -0.26 11.39 -25.19
CA SER A 203 -0.11 9.98 -24.80
C SER A 203 -0.57 9.69 -23.36
N LEU A 204 -0.80 8.41 -23.03
CA LEU A 204 -1.03 7.93 -21.64
C LEU A 204 0.13 8.32 -20.71
N SER A 205 1.37 8.31 -21.20
CA SER A 205 2.54 8.74 -20.43
C SER A 205 2.49 10.22 -20.04
N SER A 206 1.95 11.09 -20.90
CA SER A 206 1.72 12.50 -20.56
C SER A 206 0.64 12.67 -19.49
N ALA A 207 -0.44 11.88 -19.54
CA ALA A 207 -1.48 11.91 -18.50
C ALA A 207 -0.99 11.40 -17.14
N ILE A 208 -0.16 10.35 -17.12
CA ILE A 208 0.49 9.84 -15.90
C ILE A 208 1.46 10.90 -15.33
N ASN A 209 2.27 11.52 -16.19
CA ASN A 209 3.18 12.59 -15.78
C ASN A 209 2.43 13.82 -15.25
N TRP A 210 1.34 14.23 -15.90
CA TRP A 210 0.49 15.31 -15.40
C TRP A 210 -0.10 14.98 -14.04
N LEU A 211 -0.63 13.76 -13.84
CA LEU A 211 -1.18 13.34 -12.54
C LEU A 211 -0.09 13.35 -11.46
N TYR A 212 1.11 12.85 -11.80
CA TYR A 212 2.27 12.90 -10.91
C TYR A 212 2.58 14.35 -10.51
N THR A 213 2.75 15.25 -11.47
CA THR A 213 3.04 16.67 -11.21
C THR A 213 1.90 17.36 -10.46
N TYR A 214 0.65 17.05 -10.78
CA TYR A 214 -0.53 17.59 -10.10
C TYR A 214 -0.55 17.19 -8.61
N ILE A 215 -0.25 15.92 -8.31
CA ILE A 215 -0.21 15.42 -6.93
C ILE A 215 0.99 16.00 -6.19
N GLU A 216 2.16 16.07 -6.83
CA GLU A 216 3.36 16.69 -6.26
C GLU A 216 3.16 18.17 -5.96
N SER A 217 2.47 18.91 -6.84
CA SER A 217 2.22 20.35 -6.70
C SER A 217 1.08 20.71 -5.73
N LYS A 218 0.35 19.72 -5.19
CA LYS A 218 -0.81 19.97 -4.36
C LYS A 218 -0.38 20.48 -2.98
N ASN A 219 -0.88 21.65 -2.59
CA ASN A 219 -0.71 22.15 -1.23
C ASN A 219 -1.51 21.28 -0.25
N PHE A 220 -0.81 20.48 0.56
CA PHE A 220 -1.44 19.66 1.58
C PHE A 220 -1.78 20.49 2.83
N ILE A 221 -2.88 20.12 3.50
CA ILE A 221 -3.17 20.66 4.84
C ILE A 221 -2.07 20.13 5.76
N LYS A 222 -1.14 21.01 6.13
CA LYS A 222 -0.07 20.72 7.09
C LYS A 222 -0.46 21.31 8.43
N THR A 223 -0.86 20.45 9.36
CA THR A 223 -1.06 20.85 10.75
C THR A 223 0.28 20.72 11.47
N THR A 224 0.92 21.84 11.78
CA THR A 224 1.99 21.85 12.79
C THR A 224 1.36 21.76 14.17
N PRO A 225 1.82 20.85 15.05
CA PRO A 225 1.46 20.91 16.46
C PRO A 225 1.89 22.30 16.98
N SER A 226 0.92 23.17 17.23
CA SER A 226 1.16 24.32 18.08
C SER A 226 1.52 23.77 19.45
N GLN A 227 2.64 24.21 20.03
CA GLN A 227 2.79 24.05 21.48
C GLN A 227 1.64 24.88 22.06
N GLY A 228 0.53 24.22 22.42
CA GLY A 228 -0.55 24.88 23.12
C GLY A 228 0.08 25.61 24.29
N PHE A 229 0.04 26.95 24.26
CA PHE A 229 0.79 27.78 25.21
C PHE A 229 0.20 27.75 26.63
N ASP A 230 -0.85 26.95 26.86
CA ASP A 230 -1.61 27.05 28.10
C ASP A 230 -2.14 25.68 28.55
N ASN A 231 -1.68 25.25 29.72
CA ASN A 231 -2.25 24.14 30.49
C ASN A 231 -3.36 24.62 31.43
N ALA A 232 -3.80 25.87 31.33
CA ALA A 232 -4.86 26.41 32.19
C ALA A 232 -6.17 25.63 32.03
N ASN A 233 -6.79 25.35 33.16
CA ASN A 233 -8.16 24.84 33.20
C ASN A 233 -9.10 25.90 32.60
N PHE A 234 -9.75 25.57 31.48
CA PHE A 234 -10.78 26.43 30.92
C PHE A 234 -12.11 26.23 31.67
N ARG A 235 -12.81 27.32 31.97
CA ARG A 235 -14.18 27.29 32.52
C ARG A 235 -15.15 27.96 31.55
N ILE A 236 -16.35 27.41 31.44
CA ILE A 236 -17.45 27.99 30.66
C ILE A 236 -18.58 28.39 31.63
N ARG A 237 -19.15 29.57 31.42
CA ARG A 237 -20.42 29.98 32.05
C ARG A 237 -21.38 30.49 30.99
N THR A 238 -22.66 30.30 31.22
CA THR A 238 -23.72 30.89 30.42
C THR A 238 -24.39 32.03 31.20
N GLN A 239 -24.75 33.10 30.50
CA GLN A 239 -25.54 34.19 31.05
C GLN A 239 -26.61 34.56 30.02
N GLY A 240 -27.84 34.08 30.25
CA GLY A 240 -28.90 34.12 29.24
C GLY A 240 -28.51 33.29 28.01
N ASN A 241 -28.62 33.90 26.82
CA ASN A 241 -28.28 33.26 25.55
C ASN A 241 -26.79 33.35 25.17
N PHE A 242 -25.96 33.94 26.03
CA PHE A 242 -24.53 34.12 25.76
C PHE A 242 -23.69 33.13 26.55
N ALA A 243 -22.63 32.63 25.93
CA ALA A 243 -21.60 31.82 26.56
C ALA A 243 -20.32 32.64 26.71
N TYR A 244 -19.61 32.43 27.81
CA TYR A 244 -18.32 33.05 28.11
C TYR A 244 -17.33 32.00 28.55
N TRP A 245 -16.06 32.19 28.21
CA TRP A 245 -14.96 31.36 28.64
C TRP A 245 -13.99 32.13 29.53
N SER A 246 -13.32 31.42 30.42
CA SER A 246 -12.25 31.95 31.27
C SER A 246 -11.10 30.96 31.32
N LYS A 247 -9.88 31.49 31.30
CA LYS A 247 -8.62 30.73 31.46
C LYS A 247 -7.89 31.03 32.79
N ASP A 248 -8.47 31.88 33.62
CA ASP A 248 -7.92 32.34 34.89
C ASP A 248 -8.90 32.03 36.05
N GLU A 249 -9.48 30.83 36.01
CA GLU A 249 -10.41 30.30 37.00
C GLU A 249 -11.68 31.15 37.28
N GLY A 250 -12.04 32.03 36.35
CA GLY A 250 -13.23 32.87 36.45
C GLY A 250 -12.97 34.30 36.89
N ILE A 251 -11.70 34.76 36.88
CA ILE A 251 -11.34 36.17 37.12
C ILE A 251 -11.78 37.03 35.94
N ASN A 252 -11.41 36.65 34.71
CA ASN A 252 -11.82 37.33 33.49
C ASN A 252 -12.66 36.40 32.60
N TRP A 253 -13.78 36.94 32.11
CA TRP A 253 -14.71 36.22 31.24
C TRP A 253 -14.72 36.86 29.86
N LEU A 254 -14.35 36.06 28.87
CA LEU A 254 -14.26 36.47 27.48
C LEU A 254 -15.43 35.87 26.70
N PRO A 255 -16.06 36.62 25.78
CA PRO A 255 -17.09 36.06 24.91
C PRO A 255 -16.48 35.02 23.97
N PHE A 256 -17.28 34.04 23.56
CA PHE A 256 -16.97 33.26 22.37
C PHE A 256 -17.21 34.16 21.15
N ALA A 257 -16.18 34.28 20.30
CA ALA A 257 -16.31 34.94 18.98
C ALA A 257 -17.10 34.05 18.02
#